data_AF-Q93T11-F1
#
_entry.id   AF-Q93T11-F1
#
_cell.length_a   1.000
_cell.length_b   1.000
_cell.length_c   1.000
_cell.angle_alpha   90.00
_cell.angle_beta   90.00
_cell.angle_gamma   90.00
#
_symmetry.space_group_name_H-M   'P 1'
#
loop_
_entity.id
_entity.type
_entity.pdbx_description
1 polymer ?
#
loop_
_entity_poly.entity_id
_entity_poly.type
_entity_poly.pdbx_seq_one_letter_code
_entity_poly.pdbx_strand_id
1 'polypeptide(L)'
;MKRILFKWVLCLLLGFSSVSYSREFTIDFSTQQSYVSSLNSIRTEISTPLEHISQGTTSVSVINHTPPGSYFAVDIRGLDVYQARFDHLRLIIEQNNLYVAGFVNTATNTFYRFSDFTHISVPGVTTVSMTTDSSYTTLQRVAALERSGMQISRHSLVSSYL
;
A
#
# COMPACT_ATOMS: atom_id res chain seq x y z
N MET A 1 5.88 44.45 -14.81
CA MET A 1 4.57 43.84 -14.54
C MET A 1 4.48 42.35 -14.93
N LYS A 2 4.85 41.94 -16.16
CA LYS A 2 4.77 40.53 -16.62
C LYS A 2 5.49 39.49 -15.72
N ARG A 3 6.70 39.78 -15.22
CA ARG A 3 7.45 38.87 -14.33
C ARG A 3 6.84 38.68 -12.94
N ILE A 4 6.11 39.68 -12.43
CA ILE A 4 5.46 39.61 -11.12
C ILE A 4 4.21 38.73 -11.24
N LEU A 5 3.40 38.95 -12.29
CA LEU A 5 2.22 38.13 -12.57
C LEU A 5 2.59 36.64 -12.73
N PHE A 6 3.69 36.34 -13.42
CA PHE A 6 4.17 34.96 -13.60
C PHE A 6 4.57 34.29 -12.28
N LYS A 7 5.22 35.02 -11.36
CA LYS A 7 5.55 34.49 -10.03
C LYS A 7 4.31 34.21 -9.18
N TRP A 8 3.30 35.09 -9.23
CA TRP A 8 2.04 34.88 -8.53
C TRP A 8 1.26 33.68 -9.08
N VAL A 9 1.20 33.53 -10.41
CA VAL A 9 0.56 32.38 -11.06
C VAL A 9 1.29 31.07 -10.72
N LEU A 10 2.63 31.08 -10.69
CA LEU A 10 3.41 29.89 -10.32
C LEU A 10 3.20 29.49 -8.85
N CYS A 11 3.17 30.46 -7.92
CA CYS A 11 2.83 30.19 -6.52
C CYS A 11 1.40 29.66 -6.36
N LEU A 12 0.45 30.17 -7.15
CA LEU A 12 -0.93 29.71 -7.14
C LEU A 12 -1.02 28.26 -7.65
N LEU A 13 -0.35 27.94 -8.76
CA LEU A 13 -0.29 26.59 -9.34
C LEU A 13 0.40 25.58 -8.41
N LEU A 14 1.42 26.00 -7.66
CA LEU A 14 2.05 25.16 -6.63
C LEU A 14 1.12 24.95 -5.43
N GLY A 15 0.33 25.97 -5.04
CA GLY A 15 -0.68 25.85 -3.97
C GLY A 15 -1.88 25.00 -4.34
N PHE A 16 -2.22 24.90 -5.64
CA PHE A 16 -3.25 23.98 -6.16
C PHE A 16 -2.71 22.61 -6.55
N SER A 17 -1.39 22.38 -6.47
CA SER A 17 -0.84 21.05 -6.71
C SER A 17 -1.22 20.15 -5.54
N SER A 18 -1.99 19.10 -5.82
CA SER A 18 -2.28 18.04 -4.87
C SER A 18 -0.97 17.33 -4.54
N VAL A 19 -0.29 17.78 -3.50
CA VAL A 19 0.81 17.03 -2.88
C VAL A 19 0.19 15.72 -2.42
N SER A 20 0.34 14.68 -3.23
CA SER A 20 -0.10 13.33 -2.89
C SER A 20 0.86 12.82 -1.82
N TYR A 21 0.48 13.08 -0.57
CA TYR A 21 1.21 12.60 0.58
C TYR A 21 0.90 11.11 0.74
N SER A 22 1.77 10.26 0.20
CA SER A 22 1.75 8.83 0.51
C SER A 22 2.43 8.61 1.84
N ARG A 23 1.69 8.09 2.82
CA ARG A 23 2.31 7.52 4.03
C ARG A 23 3.01 6.21 3.66
N GLU A 24 4.17 5.97 4.23
CA GLU A 24 4.92 4.72 4.05
C GLU A 24 4.97 3.97 5.37
N PHE A 25 4.63 2.69 5.32
CA PHE A 25 4.66 1.78 6.47
C PHE A 25 5.52 0.57 6.14
N THR A 26 5.91 -0.17 7.18
CA THR A 26 6.63 -1.44 7.02
C THR A 26 5.85 -2.55 7.71
N ILE A 27 5.63 -3.67 7.01
CA ILE A 27 5.20 -4.92 7.63
C ILE A 27 6.41 -5.84 7.73
N ASP A 28 6.85 -6.06 8.97
CA ASP A 28 8.02 -6.87 9.27
C ASP A 28 7.64 -8.29 9.68
N PHE A 29 7.90 -9.24 8.78
CA PHE A 29 7.63 -10.66 8.96
C PHE A 29 8.70 -11.39 9.78
N SER A 30 9.70 -10.71 10.37
CA SER A 30 10.80 -11.36 11.10
C SER A 30 10.31 -12.24 12.25
N THR A 31 9.38 -11.70 13.05
CA THR A 31 8.80 -12.38 14.21
C THR A 31 7.29 -12.14 14.27
N GLN A 32 6.58 -12.91 15.10
CA GLN A 32 5.16 -12.65 15.35
C GLN A 32 4.95 -11.26 15.96
N GLN A 33 5.84 -10.84 16.87
CA GLN A 33 5.73 -9.55 17.54
C GLN A 33 5.98 -8.37 16.59
N SER A 34 6.99 -8.45 15.73
CA SER A 34 7.24 -7.40 14.72
C SER A 34 6.06 -7.29 13.75
N TYR A 35 5.52 -8.42 13.30
CA TYR A 35 4.37 -8.45 12.40
C TYR A 35 3.13 -7.81 13.02
N VAL A 36 2.77 -8.21 14.25
CA VAL A 36 1.61 -7.64 14.97
C VAL A 36 1.82 -6.15 15.26
N SER A 37 3.03 -5.75 15.67
CA SER A 37 3.37 -4.35 15.92
C SER A 37 3.24 -3.50 14.66
N SER A 38 3.78 -3.95 13.53
CA SER A 38 3.64 -3.31 12.22
C SER A 38 2.17 -3.08 11.86
N LEU A 39 1.32 -4.11 12.01
CA LEU A 39 -0.10 -3.99 11.70
C LEU A 39 -0.82 -3.02 12.65
N ASN A 40 -0.49 -3.03 13.94
CA ASN A 40 -1.09 -2.11 14.91
C ASN A 40 -0.70 -0.66 14.65
N SER A 41 0.55 -0.40 14.25
CA SER A 41 1.00 0.93 13.84
C SER A 41 0.22 1.45 12.63
N ILE A 42 0.03 0.61 11.60
CA ILE A 42 -0.79 0.97 10.44
C ILE A 42 -2.23 1.29 10.88
N ARG A 43 -2.86 0.39 11.64
CA ARG A 43 -4.25 0.58 12.11
C ARG A 43 -4.40 1.89 12.89
N THR A 44 -3.49 2.18 13.80
CA THR A 44 -3.54 3.39 14.65
C THR A 44 -3.46 4.66 13.80
N GLU A 45 -2.66 4.65 12.74
CA GLU A 45 -2.44 5.81 11.88
C GLU A 45 -3.59 6.08 10.90
N ILE A 46 -4.25 5.02 10.40
CA ILE A 46 -5.25 5.14 9.33
C ILE A 46 -6.69 5.01 9.81
N SER A 47 -6.94 4.70 11.09
CA SER A 47 -8.27 4.43 11.61
C SER A 47 -8.50 4.98 13.01
N THR A 48 -9.77 5.20 13.37
CA THR A 48 -10.19 5.63 14.71
C THR A 48 -10.99 4.50 15.37
N PRO A 49 -10.66 4.10 16.62
CA PRO A 49 -11.40 3.10 17.38
C PRO A 49 -12.88 3.42 17.53
N LEU A 50 -13.76 2.41 17.45
CA LEU A 50 -15.15 2.50 17.83
C LEU A 50 -15.29 2.55 19.35
N GLU A 51 -15.98 3.56 19.87
CA GLU A 51 -16.14 3.80 21.30
C GLU A 51 -16.72 2.59 22.06
N HIS A 52 -17.67 1.88 21.45
CA HIS A 52 -18.36 0.75 22.08
C HIS A 52 -17.74 -0.62 21.78
N ILE A 53 -16.66 -0.68 20.98
CA ILE A 53 -15.97 -1.94 20.65
C ILE A 53 -14.46 -1.74 20.83
N SER A 54 -14.08 -1.38 22.05
CA SER A 54 -12.70 -1.13 22.45
C SER A 54 -12.44 -1.67 23.85
N GLN A 55 -11.37 -2.45 24.01
CA GLN A 55 -10.88 -2.94 25.30
C GLN A 55 -9.37 -2.69 25.40
N GLY A 56 -8.98 -1.76 26.27
CA GLY A 56 -7.59 -1.32 26.39
C GLY A 56 -7.09 -0.69 25.08
N THR A 57 -6.06 -1.29 24.48
CA THR A 57 -5.50 -0.87 23.18
C THR A 57 -5.98 -1.74 22.01
N THR A 58 -6.87 -2.70 22.24
CA THR A 58 -7.43 -3.58 21.21
C THR A 58 -8.86 -3.18 20.90
N SER A 59 -9.13 -2.81 19.65
CA SER A 59 -10.43 -2.28 19.23
C SER A 59 -10.79 -2.68 17.80
N VAL A 60 -12.08 -2.55 17.48
CA VAL A 60 -12.52 -2.45 16.09
C VAL A 60 -12.47 -0.97 15.72
N SER A 61 -11.75 -0.64 14.65
CA SER A 61 -11.55 0.74 14.21
C SER A 61 -12.17 0.99 12.83
N VAL A 62 -12.64 2.21 12.61
CA VAL A 62 -13.16 2.67 11.33
C VAL A 62 -12.07 3.48 10.63
N ILE A 63 -11.83 3.18 9.36
CA ILE A 63 -10.85 3.90 8.54
C ILE A 63 -11.20 5.39 8.50
N ASN A 64 -10.22 6.23 8.77
CA ASN A 64 -10.36 7.68 8.68
C ASN A 64 -10.59 8.08 7.23
N HIS A 65 -11.61 8.92 7.01
CA HIS A 65 -11.92 9.37 5.66
C HIS A 65 -10.74 10.11 5.03
N THR A 66 -10.42 9.73 3.80
CA THR A 66 -9.44 10.42 2.96
C THR A 66 -10.02 10.69 1.57
N PRO A 67 -9.49 11.68 0.82
CA PRO A 67 -9.90 11.91 -0.56
C PRO A 67 -9.80 10.63 -1.42
N PRO A 68 -10.69 10.43 -2.41
CA PRO A 68 -10.55 9.33 -3.37
C PRO A 68 -9.19 9.36 -4.06
N GLY A 69 -8.57 8.20 -4.24
CA GLY A 69 -7.21 8.09 -4.76
C GLY A 69 -6.10 8.19 -3.71
N SER A 70 -6.42 8.50 -2.45
CA SER A 70 -5.47 8.40 -1.34
C SER A 70 -5.04 6.95 -1.13
N TYR A 71 -3.73 6.75 -1.00
CA TYR A 71 -3.13 5.46 -0.77
C TYR A 71 -2.00 5.58 0.27
N PHE A 72 -1.64 4.44 0.84
CA PHE A 72 -0.39 4.29 1.58
C PHE A 72 0.45 3.17 0.98
N ALA A 73 1.76 3.30 1.12
CA ALA A 73 2.72 2.29 0.70
C ALA A 73 3.08 1.38 1.87
N VAL A 74 3.24 0.09 1.59
CA VAL A 74 3.70 -0.90 2.57
C VAL A 74 4.95 -1.60 2.05
N ASP A 75 6.07 -1.33 2.69
CA ASP A 75 7.33 -2.02 2.47
C ASP A 75 7.31 -3.39 3.16
N ILE A 76 7.58 -4.44 2.39
CA ILE A 76 7.65 -5.82 2.90
C ILE A 76 9.07 -6.09 3.38
N ARG A 77 9.21 -6.49 4.65
CA ARG A 77 10.51 -6.75 5.30
C ARG A 77 10.47 -8.03 6.13
N GLY A 78 11.64 -8.54 6.50
CA GLY A 78 11.76 -9.65 7.45
C GLY A 78 11.26 -11.00 6.94
N LEU A 79 11.21 -11.19 5.62
CA LEU A 79 10.87 -12.50 5.04
C LEU A 79 11.97 -13.52 5.38
N ASP A 80 13.23 -13.11 5.24
CA ASP A 80 14.38 -13.78 5.86
C ASP A 80 14.65 -13.12 7.22
N VAL A 81 14.60 -13.91 8.30
CA VAL A 81 14.73 -13.41 9.68
C VAL A 81 16.15 -12.93 9.99
N TYR A 82 17.15 -13.50 9.31
CA TYR A 82 18.56 -13.29 9.66
C TYR A 82 19.31 -12.45 8.63
N GLN A 83 18.71 -12.12 7.49
CA GLN A 83 19.34 -11.36 6.43
C GLN A 83 18.45 -10.18 6.00
N ALA A 84 19.07 -9.01 5.79
CA ALA A 84 18.42 -7.87 5.14
C ALA A 84 18.29 -8.13 3.63
N ARG A 85 17.38 -9.05 3.27
CA ARG A 85 17.10 -9.48 1.90
C ARG A 85 15.60 -9.57 1.69
N PHE A 86 15.20 -9.62 0.42
CA PHE A 86 13.80 -9.69 -0.01
C PHE A 86 12.99 -8.45 0.43
N ASP A 87 13.56 -7.28 0.15
CA ASP A 87 13.13 -5.96 0.64
C ASP A 87 12.81 -4.96 -0.49
N HIS A 88 12.76 -5.41 -1.74
CA HIS A 88 12.43 -4.56 -2.89
C HIS A 88 10.96 -4.63 -3.32
N LEU A 89 10.11 -5.24 -2.48
CA LEU A 89 8.67 -5.32 -2.69
C LEU A 89 7.95 -4.30 -1.83
N ARG A 90 7.13 -3.47 -2.48
CA ARG A 90 6.25 -2.50 -1.84
C ARG A 90 4.83 -2.68 -2.37
N LEU A 91 3.85 -2.80 -1.49
CA LEU A 91 2.44 -2.84 -1.86
C LEU A 91 1.84 -1.43 -1.84
N ILE A 92 0.99 -1.12 -2.81
CA ILE A 92 0.24 0.13 -2.86
C ILE A 92 -1.20 -0.17 -2.48
N ILE A 93 -1.67 0.42 -1.39
CA ILE A 93 -2.97 0.11 -0.80
C ILE A 93 -3.85 1.36 -0.80
N GLU A 94 -5.00 1.30 -1.46
CA GLU A 94 -5.98 2.38 -1.42
C GLU A 94 -6.56 2.50 -0.01
N GLN A 95 -6.46 3.69 0.59
CA GLN A 95 -6.61 3.83 2.03
C GLN A 95 -8.04 3.58 2.51
N ASN A 96 -9.04 4.08 1.78
CA ASN A 96 -10.44 4.04 2.21
C ASN A 96 -11.06 2.63 2.20
N ASN A 97 -10.48 1.67 1.48
CA ASN A 97 -11.04 0.31 1.32
C ASN A 97 -10.01 -0.81 1.57
N LEU A 98 -8.73 -0.47 1.80
CA LEU A 98 -7.62 -1.40 1.99
C LEU A 98 -7.37 -2.34 0.81
N TYR A 99 -7.88 -2.01 -0.38
CA TYR A 99 -7.61 -2.79 -1.57
C TYR A 99 -6.18 -2.56 -2.05
N VAL A 100 -5.53 -3.64 -2.46
CA VAL A 100 -4.19 -3.59 -3.04
C VAL A 100 -4.33 -3.17 -4.49
N ALA A 101 -3.97 -1.92 -4.78
CA ALA A 101 -4.00 -1.35 -6.13
C ALA A 101 -2.92 -1.96 -7.05
N GLY A 102 -1.89 -2.53 -6.45
CA GLY A 102 -0.81 -3.23 -7.13
C GLY A 102 0.45 -3.29 -6.28
N PHE A 103 1.58 -3.57 -6.92
CA PHE A 103 2.88 -3.69 -6.26
C PHE A 103 3.98 -2.95 -7.01
N VAL A 104 4.93 -2.41 -6.27
CA VAL A 104 6.13 -1.74 -6.75
C VAL A 104 7.32 -2.64 -6.53
N ASN A 105 8.08 -2.87 -7.60
CA ASN A 105 9.47 -3.31 -7.48
C ASN A 105 10.33 -2.06 -7.31
N THR A 106 10.86 -1.85 -6.11
CA THR A 106 11.66 -0.67 -5.79
C THR A 106 13.07 -0.71 -6.42
N ALA A 107 13.56 -1.91 -6.79
CA ALA A 107 14.83 -2.04 -7.51
C ALA A 107 14.75 -1.50 -8.93
N THR A 108 13.64 -1.78 -9.63
CA THR A 108 13.39 -1.29 -11.00
C THR A 108 12.56 -0.01 -11.03
N ASN A 109 12.17 0.50 -9.86
CA ASN A 109 11.31 1.67 -9.69
C ASN A 109 10.02 1.58 -10.54
N THR A 110 9.41 0.39 -10.59
CA THR A 110 8.27 0.07 -11.46
C THR A 110 7.05 -0.34 -10.64
N PHE A 111 5.93 0.35 -10.83
CA PHE A 111 4.63 0.06 -10.25
C PHE A 111 3.78 -0.75 -11.23
N TYR A 112 3.51 -2.01 -10.90
CA TYR A 112 2.56 -2.87 -11.59
C TYR A 112 1.19 -2.68 -10.97
N ARG A 113 0.32 -1.95 -11.67
CA ARG A 113 -1.01 -1.53 -11.19
C ARG A 113 -2.09 -2.38 -11.82
N PHE A 114 -3.03 -2.90 -11.02
CA PHE A 114 -4.19 -3.62 -11.54
C PHE A 114 -5.08 -2.70 -12.39
N SER A 115 -5.83 -3.29 -13.33
CA SER A 115 -6.61 -2.54 -14.32
C SER A 115 -7.74 -1.69 -13.71
N ASP A 116 -8.27 -2.11 -12.57
CA ASP A 116 -9.36 -1.47 -11.82
C ASP A 116 -8.91 -0.30 -10.93
N PHE A 117 -7.61 0.02 -10.89
CA PHE A 117 -7.05 1.10 -10.05
C PHE A 117 -6.42 2.23 -10.87
N THR A 118 -6.98 2.56 -12.03
CA THR A 118 -6.42 3.62 -12.89
C THR A 118 -6.37 5.00 -12.22
N HIS A 119 -7.20 5.23 -11.20
CA HIS A 119 -7.25 6.46 -10.40
C HIS A 119 -6.14 6.58 -9.36
N ILE A 120 -5.44 5.48 -9.01
CA ILE A 120 -4.31 5.51 -8.09
C ILE A 120 -3.04 5.92 -8.84
N SER A 121 -2.50 7.08 -8.52
CA SER A 121 -1.29 7.62 -9.14
C SER A 121 -0.15 7.67 -8.12
N VAL A 122 0.90 6.89 -8.37
CA VAL A 122 2.11 6.87 -7.53
C VAL A 122 3.19 7.73 -8.23
N PRO A 123 3.62 8.86 -7.64
CA PRO A 123 4.63 9.70 -8.26
C PRO A 123 6.02 9.07 -8.16
N GLY A 124 6.91 9.43 -9.08
CA GLY A 124 8.32 9.03 -9.03
C GLY A 124 8.62 7.59 -9.44
N VAL A 125 7.62 6.81 -9.87
CA VAL A 125 7.77 5.43 -10.36
C VAL A 125 7.25 5.27 -11.79
N THR A 126 7.79 4.32 -12.54
CA THR A 126 7.24 3.94 -13.85
C THR A 126 5.99 3.10 -13.63
N THR A 127 4.82 3.54 -14.13
CA THR A 127 3.57 2.78 -13.95
C THR A 127 3.30 1.88 -15.16
N VAL A 128 3.21 0.58 -14.92
CA VAL A 128 2.69 -0.42 -15.85
C VAL A 128 1.24 -0.68 -15.49
N SER A 129 0.32 -0.25 -16.35
CA SER A 129 -1.11 -0.57 -16.18
C SER A 129 -1.36 -1.97 -16.74
N MET A 130 -1.59 -2.93 -15.85
CA MET A 130 -1.86 -4.32 -16.21
C MET A 130 -3.25 -4.47 -16.82
N THR A 131 -3.46 -5.56 -17.56
CA THR A 131 -4.77 -5.95 -18.09
C THR A 131 -5.61 -6.73 -17.06
N THR A 132 -4.98 -7.28 -16.03
CA THR A 132 -5.60 -8.07 -14.97
C THR A 132 -6.22 -7.16 -13.91
N ASP A 133 -7.47 -7.44 -13.52
CA ASP A 133 -8.13 -6.78 -12.38
C ASP A 133 -7.73 -7.43 -11.03
N SER A 134 -7.99 -6.72 -9.93
CA SER A 134 -7.62 -7.15 -8.57
C SER A 134 -8.56 -8.21 -7.95
N SER A 135 -9.65 -8.60 -8.63
CA SER A 135 -10.67 -9.44 -8.00
C SER A 135 -10.13 -10.82 -7.64
N TYR A 136 -10.58 -11.35 -6.50
CA TYR A 136 -10.22 -12.72 -6.12
C TYR A 136 -10.66 -13.76 -7.15
N THR A 137 -11.70 -13.49 -7.94
CA THR A 137 -12.14 -14.38 -9.03
C THR A 137 -11.08 -14.44 -10.13
N THR A 138 -10.63 -13.28 -10.61
CA THR A 138 -9.59 -13.20 -11.63
C THR A 138 -8.27 -13.76 -11.14
N LEU A 139 -7.84 -13.39 -9.93
CA LEU A 139 -6.58 -13.85 -9.35
C LEU A 139 -6.55 -15.36 -9.11
N GLN A 140 -7.62 -15.97 -8.58
CA GLN A 140 -7.69 -17.43 -8.41
C GLN A 140 -7.68 -18.16 -9.75
N ARG A 141 -8.38 -17.62 -10.77
CA ARG A 141 -8.40 -18.19 -12.11
C ARG A 141 -7.01 -18.16 -12.76
N VAL A 142 -6.30 -17.03 -12.66
CA VAL A 142 -4.97 -16.86 -13.27
C VAL A 142 -3.91 -17.66 -12.50
N ALA A 143 -4.00 -17.72 -11.17
CA ALA A 143 -3.09 -18.49 -10.34
C ALA A 143 -3.35 -20.01 -10.35
N ALA A 144 -4.50 -20.44 -10.90
CA ALA A 144 -5.01 -21.82 -10.79
C ALA A 144 -5.01 -22.33 -9.33
N LEU A 145 -5.38 -21.45 -8.39
CA LEU A 145 -5.28 -21.68 -6.95
C LEU A 145 -6.50 -21.08 -6.24
N GLU A 146 -7.29 -21.91 -5.57
CA GLU A 146 -8.39 -21.44 -4.72
C GLU A 146 -7.86 -20.90 -3.38
N ARG A 147 -8.53 -19.89 -2.81
CA ARG A 147 -8.18 -19.36 -1.49
C ARG A 147 -8.50 -20.33 -0.36
N SER A 148 -9.58 -21.10 -0.51
CA SER A 148 -9.95 -22.11 0.49
C SER A 148 -8.92 -23.24 0.47
N GLY A 149 -8.21 -23.43 1.57
CA GLY A 149 -7.12 -24.41 1.67
C GLY A 149 -5.77 -23.92 1.13
N MET A 150 -5.65 -22.66 0.70
CA MET A 150 -4.37 -22.06 0.32
C MET A 150 -3.41 -22.05 1.51
N GLN A 151 -2.22 -22.60 1.31
CA GLN A 151 -1.18 -22.64 2.33
C GLN A 151 -0.27 -21.41 2.24
N ILE A 152 -0.10 -20.71 3.36
CA ILE A 152 0.85 -19.60 3.48
C ILE A 152 1.85 -19.95 4.58
N SER A 153 3.13 -19.97 4.22
CA SER A 153 4.26 -20.16 5.13
C SER A 153 5.32 -19.10 4.84
N ARG A 154 6.31 -18.96 5.74
CA ARG A 154 7.48 -18.11 5.47
C ARG A 154 8.16 -18.49 4.14
N HIS A 155 8.27 -19.79 3.87
CA HIS A 155 8.86 -20.29 2.63
C HIS A 155 8.07 -19.85 1.40
N SER A 156 6.74 -20.03 1.41
CA SER A 156 5.91 -19.61 0.28
C SER A 156 5.90 -18.10 0.08
N LEU A 157 6.01 -17.28 1.14
CA LEU A 157 6.13 -15.83 1.02
C LEU A 157 7.46 -15.39 0.38
N VAL A 158 8.57 -16.06 0.70
CA VAL A 158 9.85 -15.84 -0.01
C VAL A 158 9.72 -16.23 -1.48
N SER A 159 9.06 -17.35 -1.79
CA SER A 159 8.77 -17.74 -3.17
C SER A 159 7.84 -16.76 -3.89
N SER A 160 6.86 -16.17 -3.20
CA SER A 160 5.98 -15.14 -3.76
C SER A 160 6.69 -13.80 -4.02
N TYR A 161 7.80 -13.52 -3.32
CA TYR A 161 8.58 -12.31 -3.52
C TYR A 161 9.44 -12.38 -4.80
N LEU A 162 9.94 -13.58 -5.12
CA LEU A 162 10.84 -13.86 -6.24
C LEU A 162 10.09 -13.86 -7.59
#